data_AF-A0AAX6MAG8-F1
#
_entry.id   AF-A0AAX6MAG8-F1
#
_cell.length_a   1.000
_cell.length_b   1.000
_cell.length_c   1.000
_cell.angle_alpha   90.00
_cell.angle_beta   90.00
_cell.angle_gamma   90.00
#
_symmetry.space_group_name_H-M   'P 1'
#
loop_
_entity.id
_entity.type
_entity.pdbx_description
1 polymer ?
#
loop_
_entity_poly.entity_id
_entity_poly.type
_entity_poly.pdbx_seq_one_letter_code
_entity_poly.pdbx_strand_id
1 'polypeptide(L)'
;MTALLPIITVVTPATLSVESRPTQETVELKVPTYNFSNTDGWATYGGFGFISAVAPEIARLFTMTYISNSFVPQIPPFANASYDQNFWAPSYKCSSASEIIKTRNNRTWDLAYYNYTTFEQAFNAEIATPVSAGNATSVPPPLIYKSTAPGRMNNMILIGANGVNEHSNNDPHNYIVCQLYNTSYSVIMQFDNGVQYIHENSIKHLDAQEWNFERGRLSVVLDNGACAPDPAANNATICPTYHMFHYVFTHFLIGQFRINAGGELVFQSDGLGGNIAEAAEAPLFQSGLRDCPEIWNQTGYQSASGGPLAFQTFNRCTGGTLASAIESLSRNFTYSLLTYSNWQNFTTEVPITVSMPKNFFSYNSRILLATYSTAIVVTLLCICVGFYALLSNGYTSSTAFSSILLTTRNPDLDRLSKDNNLGAVPLPRQIRDTKLRFGILRIEGSEPQAGFGLDGTVAPLDNMASVIFRRKGTENAAI
;
A
#
# COMPACT_ATOMS: atom_id res chain seq x y z
N MET A 1 -24.25 -49.99 -23.68
CA MET A 1 -23.09 -49.60 -22.84
C MET A 1 -22.83 -48.10 -23.01
N THR A 2 -23.83 -47.26 -22.74
CA THR A 2 -23.81 -45.81 -23.05
C THR A 2 -24.24 -44.92 -21.88
N ALA A 3 -24.58 -45.51 -20.72
CA ALA A 3 -25.11 -44.77 -19.57
C ALA A 3 -24.08 -44.33 -18.51
N LEU A 4 -22.79 -44.73 -18.64
CA LEU A 4 -21.76 -44.48 -17.61
C LEU A 4 -20.71 -43.42 -17.98
N LEU A 5 -20.75 -42.89 -19.20
CA LEU A 5 -19.84 -41.83 -19.66
C LEU A 5 -19.96 -40.48 -18.92
N PRO A 6 -21.11 -40.05 -18.35
CA PRO A 6 -21.19 -38.71 -17.76
C PRO A 6 -20.65 -38.62 -16.32
N ILE A 7 -20.22 -39.71 -15.66
CA ILE A 7 -19.72 -39.64 -14.27
C ILE A 7 -18.25 -39.21 -14.22
N ILE A 8 -17.43 -39.57 -15.22
CA ILE A 8 -15.99 -39.24 -15.24
C ILE A 8 -15.76 -37.74 -15.45
N THR A 9 -16.67 -37.02 -16.12
CA THR A 9 -16.59 -35.56 -16.30
C THR A 9 -17.01 -34.77 -15.05
N VAL A 10 -17.65 -35.42 -14.07
CA VAL A 10 -18.15 -34.78 -12.84
C VAL A 10 -17.17 -34.93 -11.67
N VAL A 11 -16.25 -35.90 -11.70
CA VAL A 11 -15.29 -36.14 -10.61
C VAL A 11 -14.00 -35.32 -10.74
N THR A 12 -13.70 -34.78 -11.93
CA THR A 12 -12.51 -33.94 -12.17
C THR A 12 -12.50 -32.56 -11.47
N PRO A 13 -13.62 -31.86 -11.15
CA PRO A 13 -13.55 -30.53 -10.53
C PRO A 13 -13.05 -30.50 -9.08
N ALA A 14 -12.99 -31.64 -8.38
CA ALA A 14 -12.75 -31.66 -6.93
C ALA A 14 -11.28 -31.68 -6.49
N THR A 15 -10.31 -31.61 -7.41
CA THR A 15 -8.87 -31.70 -7.09
C THR A 15 -8.10 -30.39 -7.20
N LEU A 16 -8.74 -29.35 -7.73
CA LEU A 16 -8.16 -28.02 -7.89
C LEU A 16 -8.52 -27.15 -6.68
N SER A 17 -7.50 -26.77 -5.91
CA SER A 17 -7.64 -25.75 -4.86
C SER A 17 -7.02 -24.44 -5.34
N VAL A 18 -7.71 -23.34 -5.07
CA VAL A 18 -7.21 -21.99 -5.34
C VAL A 18 -6.76 -21.40 -4.01
N GLU A 19 -5.46 -21.15 -3.89
CA GLU A 19 -4.88 -20.51 -2.71
C GLU A 19 -4.37 -19.13 -3.10
N SER A 20 -4.88 -18.09 -2.44
CA SER A 20 -4.35 -16.74 -2.62
C SER A 20 -3.12 -16.58 -1.74
N ARG A 21 -1.97 -16.29 -2.35
CA ARG A 21 -0.72 -16.02 -1.62
C ARG A 21 -0.18 -14.64 -2.00
N PRO A 22 0.35 -13.88 -1.03
CA PRO A 22 1.03 -12.62 -1.34
C PRO A 22 2.31 -12.93 -2.13
N THR A 23 2.45 -12.30 -3.29
CA THR A 23 3.68 -12.32 -4.08
C THR A 23 4.27 -10.93 -4.14
N GLN A 24 5.58 -10.84 -3.95
CA GLN A 24 6.34 -9.62 -4.13
C GLN A 24 6.81 -9.53 -5.58
N GLU A 25 6.43 -8.46 -6.26
CA GLU A 25 6.89 -8.13 -7.59
C GLU A 25 7.48 -6.71 -7.57
N THR A 26 8.62 -6.51 -8.23
CA THR A 26 9.25 -5.19 -8.36
C THR A 26 8.81 -4.57 -9.69
N VAL A 27 8.23 -3.37 -9.63
CA VAL A 27 7.72 -2.64 -10.79
C VAL A 27 8.35 -1.24 -10.81
N GLU A 28 8.91 -0.86 -11.95
CA GLU A 28 9.41 0.50 -12.18
C GLU A 28 8.23 1.43 -12.43
N LEU A 29 8.03 2.41 -11.55
CA LEU A 29 6.94 3.37 -11.65
C LEU A 29 7.41 4.79 -11.34
N LYS A 30 6.70 5.74 -11.93
CA LYS A 30 6.89 7.17 -11.70
C LYS A 30 6.18 7.58 -10.42
N VAL A 31 6.95 7.99 -9.42
CA VAL A 31 6.43 8.53 -8.15
C VAL A 31 6.64 10.04 -8.07
N PRO A 32 5.76 10.80 -7.39
CA PRO A 32 5.95 12.23 -7.18
C PRO A 32 7.29 12.53 -6.51
N THR A 33 7.97 13.59 -6.95
CA THR A 33 9.24 14.02 -6.39
C THR A 33 9.25 15.51 -6.05
N TYR A 34 10.15 15.86 -5.15
CA TYR A 34 10.38 17.23 -4.71
C TYR A 34 11.03 18.06 -5.80
N ASN A 35 10.49 19.25 -6.06
CA ASN A 35 11.17 20.25 -6.87
C ASN A 35 11.11 21.63 -6.19
N PHE A 36 12.09 21.88 -5.33
CA PHE A 36 12.26 23.17 -4.65
C PHE A 36 12.77 24.29 -5.57
N SER A 37 13.11 24.01 -6.81
CA SER A 37 13.47 25.08 -7.75
C SER A 37 12.26 25.65 -8.49
N ASN A 38 11.13 24.94 -8.50
CA ASN A 38 9.88 25.46 -9.05
C ASN A 38 9.14 26.30 -8.01
N THR A 39 8.89 27.58 -8.34
CA THR A 39 8.17 28.54 -7.49
C THR A 39 6.70 28.67 -7.82
N ASP A 40 6.20 27.93 -8.81
CA ASP A 40 4.81 28.00 -9.24
C ASP A 40 3.86 27.57 -8.12
N GLY A 41 2.99 28.50 -7.72
CA GLY A 41 2.03 28.34 -6.62
C GLY A 41 2.63 28.26 -5.22
N TRP A 42 3.92 28.56 -5.01
CA TRP A 42 4.52 28.60 -3.68
C TRP A 42 4.30 29.92 -2.94
N ALA A 43 4.18 31.00 -3.71
CA ALA A 43 4.19 32.37 -3.19
C ALA A 43 3.16 33.26 -3.88
N THR A 44 2.75 34.30 -3.16
CA THR A 44 2.12 35.49 -3.74
C THR A 44 3.17 36.58 -3.90
N TYR A 45 3.07 37.34 -4.99
CA TYR A 45 4.06 38.35 -5.34
C TYR A 45 3.51 39.75 -5.10
N GLY A 46 4.34 40.61 -4.52
CA GLY A 46 4.05 42.04 -4.34
C GLY A 46 4.46 42.85 -5.57
N GLY A 47 4.31 44.17 -5.49
CA GLY A 47 4.82 45.09 -6.51
C GLY A 47 6.32 44.87 -6.77
N PHE A 48 6.75 45.02 -8.02
CA PHE A 48 8.11 44.74 -8.51
C PHE A 48 8.54 43.25 -8.50
N GLY A 49 7.61 42.31 -8.26
CA GLY A 49 7.87 40.87 -8.42
C GLY A 49 8.54 40.21 -7.21
N PHE A 50 8.62 40.91 -6.07
CA PHE A 50 9.17 40.35 -4.84
C PHE A 50 8.18 39.43 -4.15
N ILE A 51 8.70 38.47 -3.40
CA ILE A 51 7.87 37.52 -2.68
C ILE A 51 7.22 38.21 -1.48
N SER A 52 5.89 38.22 -1.42
CA SER A 52 5.14 38.95 -0.40
C SER A 52 4.62 38.04 0.70
N ALA A 53 4.01 36.92 0.31
CA ALA A 53 3.47 35.93 1.24
C ALA A 53 3.52 34.53 0.63
N VAL A 54 3.21 33.54 1.46
CA VAL A 54 3.08 32.14 1.04
C VAL A 54 1.73 31.95 0.35
N ALA A 55 1.68 31.08 -0.66
CA ALA A 55 0.44 30.75 -1.33
C ALA A 55 -0.59 30.08 -0.39
N PRO A 56 -1.90 30.34 -0.54
CA PRO A 56 -2.94 29.79 0.32
C PRO A 56 -2.93 28.26 0.42
N GLU A 57 -2.59 27.56 -0.66
CA GLU A 57 -2.54 26.09 -0.72
C GLU A 57 -1.44 25.53 0.21
N ILE A 58 -0.27 26.16 0.20
CA ILE A 58 0.87 25.80 1.05
C ILE A 58 0.55 26.12 2.52
N ALA A 59 -0.04 27.29 2.79
CA ALA A 59 -0.47 27.67 4.14
C ALA A 59 -1.52 26.70 4.70
N ARG A 60 -2.48 26.25 3.89
CA ARG A 60 -3.48 25.24 4.27
C ARG A 60 -2.83 23.88 4.54
N LEU A 61 -1.89 23.46 3.69
CA LEU A 61 -1.17 22.21 3.87
C LEU A 61 -0.33 22.20 5.15
N PHE A 62 0.33 23.32 5.44
CA PHE A 62 1.04 23.52 6.70
C PHE A 62 0.09 23.45 7.89
N THR A 63 -1.10 24.06 7.77
CA THR A 63 -2.15 24.02 8.79
C THR A 63 -2.64 22.62 9.10
N MET A 64 -2.89 21.82 8.07
CA MET A 64 -3.22 20.39 8.25
C MET A 64 -2.11 19.64 8.98
N THR A 65 -0.85 19.93 8.64
CA THR A 65 0.33 19.25 9.21
C THR A 65 0.54 19.58 10.70
N TYR A 66 0.43 20.84 11.11
CA TYR A 66 0.66 21.19 12.53
C TYR A 66 -0.52 20.81 13.44
N ILE A 67 -1.76 20.84 12.93
CA ILE A 67 -2.95 20.45 13.71
C ILE A 67 -2.97 18.93 13.94
N SER A 68 -2.66 18.14 12.91
CA SER A 68 -2.60 16.68 13.04
C SER A 68 -1.36 16.21 13.81
N ASN A 69 -0.35 17.07 13.94
CA ASN A 69 0.97 16.72 14.47
C ASN A 69 1.62 15.56 13.69
N SER A 70 1.25 15.40 12.41
CA SER A 70 1.70 14.36 11.49
C SER A 70 1.83 14.92 10.08
N PHE A 71 2.52 14.20 9.20
CA PHE A 71 2.47 14.51 7.77
C PHE A 71 1.09 14.19 7.17
N VAL A 72 0.78 14.80 6.03
CA VAL A 72 -0.41 14.51 5.21
C VAL A 72 -0.07 13.37 4.25
N PRO A 73 -0.81 12.24 4.28
CA PRO A 73 -0.47 11.08 3.47
C PRO A 73 -0.75 11.31 1.98
N GLN A 74 0.14 10.80 1.14
CA GLN A 74 -0.01 10.81 -0.32
C GLN A 74 -0.92 9.68 -0.79
N ILE A 75 -1.37 9.78 -2.05
CA ILE A 75 -2.15 8.72 -2.68
C ILE A 75 -1.23 7.51 -2.92
N PRO A 76 -1.54 6.32 -2.37
CA PRO A 76 -0.69 5.14 -2.53
C PRO A 76 -0.68 4.67 -4.00
N PRO A 77 0.48 4.31 -4.57
CA PRO A 77 0.55 3.72 -5.92
C PRO A 77 -0.13 2.34 -5.97
N PHE A 78 0.01 1.56 -4.89
CA PHE A 78 -0.72 0.32 -4.64
C PHE A 78 -1.04 0.21 -3.16
N ALA A 79 -2.03 -0.61 -2.81
CA ALA A 79 -2.44 -0.82 -1.41
C ALA A 79 -1.27 -1.30 -0.53
N ASN A 80 -0.45 -2.24 -1.03
CA ASN A 80 0.73 -2.75 -0.35
C ASN A 80 1.97 -2.54 -1.23
N ALA A 81 2.75 -1.52 -0.91
CA ALA A 81 3.94 -1.17 -1.68
C ALA A 81 5.04 -0.58 -0.79
N SER A 82 6.29 -0.74 -1.20
CA SER A 82 7.44 -0.12 -0.55
C SER A 82 8.44 0.35 -1.58
N TYR A 83 8.97 1.57 -1.42
CA TYR A 83 10.03 2.08 -2.27
C TYR A 83 10.94 3.07 -1.52
N ASP A 84 12.19 3.16 -1.98
CA ASP A 84 13.18 4.07 -1.41
C ASP A 84 13.18 5.40 -2.18
N GLN A 85 13.23 6.51 -1.46
CA GLN A 85 13.29 7.84 -2.06
C GLN A 85 14.39 8.69 -1.41
N ASN A 86 15.27 9.21 -2.26
CA ASN A 86 16.34 10.13 -1.86
C ASN A 86 16.08 11.50 -2.46
N PHE A 87 16.10 12.54 -1.63
CA PHE A 87 15.85 13.91 -2.07
C PHE A 87 16.52 14.95 -1.17
N TRP A 88 16.60 16.19 -1.65
CA TRP A 88 17.05 17.34 -0.88
C TRP A 88 15.88 18.26 -0.58
N ALA A 89 15.80 18.70 0.67
CA ALA A 89 14.72 19.56 1.13
C ALA A 89 15.15 20.43 2.32
N PRO A 90 14.47 21.57 2.55
CA PRO A 90 14.63 22.34 3.77
C PRO A 90 14.23 21.51 5.00
N SER A 91 14.97 21.72 6.07
CA SER A 91 14.62 21.25 7.41
C SER A 91 15.19 22.19 8.45
N TYR A 92 14.55 22.26 9.61
CA TYR A 92 15.16 22.92 10.76
C TYR A 92 16.02 21.94 11.53
N LYS A 93 17.15 22.46 12.00
CA LYS A 93 17.89 21.89 13.12
C LYS A 93 17.90 22.90 14.26
N CYS A 94 17.43 22.47 15.41
CA CYS A 94 17.30 23.26 16.61
C CYS A 94 18.39 22.84 17.61
N SER A 95 19.06 23.81 18.21
CA SER A 95 20.12 23.57 19.19
C SER A 95 20.00 24.55 20.34
N SER A 96 20.59 24.22 21.48
CA SER A 96 20.63 25.14 22.62
C SER A 96 21.37 26.42 22.24
N ALA A 97 20.88 27.57 22.66
CA ALA A 97 21.59 28.84 22.47
C ALA A 97 23.00 28.79 23.07
N SER A 98 23.19 28.09 24.20
CA SER A 98 24.51 27.92 24.83
C SER A 98 25.54 27.20 23.93
N GLU A 99 25.08 26.25 23.10
CA GLU A 99 25.92 25.51 22.15
C GLU A 99 26.31 26.39 20.96
N ILE A 100 25.36 27.19 20.46
CA ILE A 100 25.60 28.15 19.39
C ILE A 100 26.53 29.27 19.86
N ILE A 101 26.38 29.76 21.08
CA ILE A 101 27.28 30.77 21.67
C ILE A 101 28.72 30.21 21.70
N LYS A 102 28.94 28.96 22.11
CA LYS A 102 30.28 28.35 22.12
C LYS A 102 30.92 28.26 20.72
N THR A 103 30.11 28.01 19.69
CA THR A 103 30.61 27.73 18.33
C THR A 103 30.64 28.96 17.42
N ARG A 104 29.76 29.95 17.64
CA ARG A 104 29.47 31.04 16.70
C ARG A 104 29.44 32.44 17.36
N ASN A 105 30.09 32.65 18.50
CA ASN A 105 29.96 33.95 19.21
C ASN A 105 30.59 35.15 18.45
N ASN A 106 31.71 34.94 17.76
CA ASN A 106 32.53 36.01 17.18
C ASN A 106 32.00 36.55 15.85
N ARG A 107 30.67 36.71 15.73
CA ARG A 107 30.01 37.26 14.54
C ARG A 107 29.30 38.55 14.92
N THR A 108 29.59 39.61 14.19
CA THR A 108 28.89 40.89 14.31
C THR A 108 27.53 40.81 13.61
N TRP A 109 26.49 41.24 14.31
CA TRP A 109 25.12 41.28 13.83
C TRP A 109 24.64 42.72 13.81
N ASP A 110 24.41 43.25 12.62
CA ASP A 110 23.71 44.52 12.43
C ASP A 110 22.22 44.21 12.52
N LEU A 111 21.61 44.45 13.68
CA LEU A 111 20.16 44.37 13.88
C LEU A 111 19.60 45.79 13.77
N ALA A 112 18.37 45.95 13.28
CA ALA A 112 17.82 47.20 12.71
C ALA A 112 18.07 48.52 13.46
N TYR A 113 18.33 48.51 14.76
CA TYR A 113 18.62 49.70 15.57
C TYR A 113 20.02 49.69 16.23
N TYR A 114 20.67 48.53 16.40
CA TYR A 114 21.93 48.40 17.13
C TYR A 114 22.86 47.38 16.49
N ASN A 115 24.15 47.69 16.49
CA ASN A 115 25.20 46.76 16.10
C ASN A 115 25.65 45.95 17.32
N TYR A 116 25.47 44.63 17.25
CA TYR A 116 25.91 43.70 18.28
C TYR A 116 27.19 43.00 17.82
N THR A 117 28.17 42.94 18.72
CA THR A 117 29.49 42.37 18.42
C THR A 117 29.55 40.86 18.62
N THR A 118 28.64 40.33 19.43
CA THR A 118 28.54 38.91 19.76
C THR A 118 27.14 38.37 19.47
N PHE A 119 27.06 37.08 19.18
CA PHE A 119 25.76 36.40 19.01
C PHE A 119 24.92 36.48 20.29
N GLU A 120 25.55 36.31 21.45
CA GLU A 120 24.86 36.37 22.75
C GLU A 120 24.16 37.71 22.99
N GLN A 121 24.83 38.84 22.72
CA GLN A 121 24.21 40.17 22.85
C GLN A 121 23.02 40.35 21.90
N ALA A 122 23.18 39.89 20.66
CA ALA A 122 22.16 40.00 19.64
C ALA A 122 20.93 39.13 19.96
N PHE A 123 21.16 37.88 20.39
CA PHE A 123 20.13 36.96 20.85
C PHE A 123 19.38 37.53 22.05
N ASN A 124 20.13 38.01 23.04
CA ASN A 124 19.56 38.59 24.25
C ASN A 124 18.74 39.83 23.94
N ALA A 125 19.16 40.70 23.02
CA ALA A 125 18.38 41.88 22.64
C ALA A 125 17.04 41.55 21.98
N GLU A 126 17.00 40.49 21.17
CA GLU A 126 15.81 40.06 20.43
C GLU A 126 14.82 39.31 21.34
N ILE A 127 15.33 38.46 22.23
CA ILE A 127 14.51 37.71 23.19
C ILE A 127 14.14 38.55 24.42
N ALA A 128 14.97 39.51 24.85
CA ALA A 128 14.62 40.42 25.95
C ALA A 128 13.43 41.31 25.63
N THR A 129 12.67 41.72 26.66
CA THR A 129 11.75 42.84 26.53
C THR A 129 12.53 44.13 26.24
N PRO A 130 12.09 44.99 25.30
CA PRO A 130 12.86 46.11 24.76
C PRO A 130 13.26 47.20 25.77
N VAL A 131 12.78 47.15 27.01
CA VAL A 131 13.03 48.16 28.05
C VAL A 131 14.43 48.07 28.68
N SER A 132 15.17 46.98 28.44
CA SER A 132 16.46 46.73 29.10
C SER A 132 17.69 46.82 28.17
N ALA A 133 17.58 47.54 27.05
CA ALA A 133 18.67 47.68 26.07
C ALA A 133 19.80 48.65 26.48
N GLY A 134 19.74 49.23 27.69
CA GLY A 134 20.84 50.02 28.25
C GLY A 134 21.53 49.27 29.39
N ASN A 135 22.57 48.49 29.08
CA ASN A 135 23.48 47.85 30.06
C ASN A 135 22.86 46.79 31.01
N ALA A 136 21.83 46.04 30.61
CA ALA A 136 21.36 44.90 31.42
C ALA A 136 22.22 43.64 31.16
N THR A 137 22.95 43.20 32.17
CA THR A 137 23.71 41.93 32.19
C THR A 137 22.84 40.70 32.46
N SER A 138 21.55 40.90 32.74
CA SER A 138 20.57 39.84 33.01
C SER A 138 19.24 40.22 32.36
N VAL A 139 18.82 39.43 31.38
CA VAL A 139 17.51 39.57 30.73
C VAL A 139 16.45 38.94 31.64
N PRO A 140 15.34 39.64 31.99
CA PRO A 140 14.22 38.97 32.62
C PRO A 140 13.65 37.95 31.63
N PRO A 141 13.51 36.66 32.02
CA PRO A 141 13.04 35.63 31.11
C PRO A 141 11.63 35.97 30.58
N PRO A 142 11.28 35.48 29.37
CA PRO A 142 9.91 35.59 28.90
C PRO A 142 8.98 34.95 29.93
N LEU A 143 7.81 35.56 30.14
CA LEU A 143 6.86 35.08 31.13
C LEU A 143 6.47 33.63 30.90
N ILE A 144 6.36 33.18 29.64
CA ILE A 144 6.05 31.80 29.27
C ILE A 144 6.85 31.38 28.03
N TYR A 145 6.62 32.06 26.92
CA TYR A 145 7.27 31.78 25.64
C TYR A 145 7.39 33.09 24.85
N LYS A 146 8.52 33.27 24.19
CA LYS A 146 8.73 34.33 23.20
C LYS A 146 9.59 33.80 22.07
N SER A 147 9.20 34.12 20.84
CA SER A 147 9.96 33.78 19.65
C SER A 147 10.00 34.95 18.67
N THR A 148 11.13 35.06 17.98
CA THR A 148 11.41 36.10 16.97
C THR A 148 12.29 35.50 15.88
N ALA A 149 12.12 35.95 14.64
CA ALA A 149 13.01 35.63 13.54
C ALA A 149 13.54 36.96 12.96
N PRO A 150 14.65 37.47 13.49
CA PRO A 150 15.20 38.75 13.05
C PRO A 150 15.62 38.64 11.59
N GLY A 151 15.14 39.53 10.73
CA GLY A 151 15.39 39.44 9.29
C GLY A 151 16.87 39.47 8.89
N ARG A 152 17.77 39.90 9.79
CA ARG A 152 19.22 39.95 9.56
C ARG A 152 20.00 38.78 10.20
N MET A 153 19.31 37.87 10.89
CA MET A 153 19.89 36.67 11.51
C MET A 153 19.78 35.42 10.63
N ASN A 154 19.97 35.56 9.32
CA ASN A 154 20.31 34.44 8.43
C ASN A 154 19.43 33.19 8.58
N ASN A 155 18.10 33.38 8.53
CA ASN A 155 17.09 32.33 8.66
C ASN A 155 17.11 31.54 9.99
N MET A 156 17.55 32.18 11.06
CA MET A 156 17.40 31.67 12.41
C MET A 156 16.05 32.08 13.01
N ILE A 157 15.44 31.16 13.72
CA ILE A 157 14.31 31.42 14.62
C ILE A 157 14.85 31.30 16.04
N LEU A 158 14.72 32.38 16.80
CA LEU A 158 15.16 32.48 18.18
C LEU A 158 13.96 32.24 19.08
N ILE A 159 14.11 31.34 20.04
CA ILE A 159 13.02 30.94 20.93
C ILE A 159 13.53 30.97 22.37
N GLY A 160 12.78 31.64 23.25
CA GLY A 160 12.97 31.57 24.69
C GLY A 160 11.71 31.04 25.35
N ALA A 161 11.86 29.96 26.12
CA ALA A 161 10.78 29.35 26.87
C ALA A 161 11.22 29.13 28.33
N ASN A 162 10.31 29.32 29.28
CA ASN A 162 10.63 29.36 30.71
C ASN A 162 10.07 28.16 31.50
N GLY A 163 9.54 27.15 30.81
CA GLY A 163 9.13 25.89 31.42
C GLY A 163 10.30 24.97 31.70
N VAL A 164 10.13 24.06 32.66
CA VAL A 164 11.15 23.12 33.12
C VAL A 164 11.07 21.82 32.33
N ASN A 165 12.20 21.37 31.79
CA ASN A 165 12.37 20.06 31.16
C ASN A 165 13.47 19.28 31.90
N GLU A 166 13.24 17.99 32.16
CA GLU A 166 14.23 17.12 32.83
C GLU A 166 15.52 16.93 32.01
N HIS A 167 15.47 17.27 30.72
CA HIS A 167 16.56 17.12 29.76
C HIS A 167 17.44 18.37 29.60
N SER A 168 17.08 19.53 30.18
CA SER A 168 17.96 20.70 30.20
C SER A 168 18.93 20.63 31.36
N ASN A 169 20.21 20.46 31.05
CA ASN A 169 21.29 20.51 32.04
C ASN A 169 21.43 21.95 32.59
N ASN A 170 21.02 22.17 33.84
CA ASN A 170 21.38 23.32 34.70
C ASN A 170 21.08 24.74 34.17
N ASP A 171 20.49 24.93 32.99
CA ASP A 171 20.03 26.24 32.50
C ASP A 171 18.56 26.45 32.93
N PRO A 172 18.24 27.45 33.77
CA PRO A 172 16.87 27.72 34.19
C PRO A 172 15.95 28.14 33.04
N HIS A 173 16.50 28.46 31.87
CA HIS A 173 15.75 28.88 30.69
C HIS A 173 16.05 27.99 29.47
N ASN A 174 15.01 27.62 28.74
CA ASN A 174 15.13 26.84 27.52
C ASN A 174 15.25 27.79 26.32
N TYR A 175 16.48 28.29 26.11
CA TYR A 175 16.83 29.07 24.94
C TYR A 175 17.21 28.16 23.77
N ILE A 176 16.43 28.24 22.69
CA ILE A 176 16.54 27.38 21.52
C ILE A 176 16.77 28.26 20.29
N VAL A 177 17.70 27.84 19.44
CA VAL A 177 17.99 28.48 18.15
C VAL A 177 17.73 27.43 17.06
N CYS A 178 16.76 27.69 16.21
CA CYS A 178 16.43 26.84 15.07
C CYS A 178 16.97 27.46 13.79
N GLN A 179 17.93 26.79 13.15
CA GLN A 179 18.53 27.23 11.89
C GLN A 179 17.97 26.40 10.73
N LEU A 180 17.66 27.06 9.61
CA LEU A 180 17.27 26.39 8.37
C LEU A 180 18.50 25.77 7.67
N TYR A 181 18.40 24.49 7.31
CA TYR A 181 19.43 23.75 6.57
C TYR A 181 18.90 23.17 5.27
N ASN A 182 19.77 23.11 4.26
CA ASN A 182 19.61 22.17 3.15
C ASN A 182 19.95 20.77 3.67
N THR A 183 18.99 19.86 3.59
CA THR A 183 19.06 18.55 4.22
C THR A 183 18.86 17.47 3.19
N SER A 184 19.74 16.47 3.22
CA SER A 184 19.59 15.24 2.42
C SER A 184 18.77 14.24 3.20
N TYR A 185 17.68 13.79 2.57
CA TYR A 185 16.77 12.78 3.09
C TYR A 185 16.97 11.48 2.31
N SER A 186 17.06 10.39 3.05
CA SER A 186 16.94 9.02 2.54
C SER A 186 15.85 8.35 3.35
N VAL A 187 14.70 8.10 2.72
CA VAL A 187 13.50 7.55 3.38
C VAL A 187 12.94 6.36 2.61
N ILE A 188 12.31 5.44 3.34
CA ILE A 188 11.53 4.35 2.78
C ILE A 188 10.06 4.70 2.92
N MET A 189 9.36 4.79 1.79
CA MET A 189 7.92 4.99 1.73
C MET A 189 7.26 3.61 1.73
N GLN A 190 6.52 3.29 2.79
CA GLN A 190 5.81 2.03 2.94
C GLN A 190 4.31 2.27 2.98
N PHE A 191 3.55 1.46 2.24
CA PHE A 191 2.10 1.48 2.22
C PHE A 191 1.60 0.11 2.65
N ASP A 192 0.74 0.08 3.67
CA ASP A 192 0.07 -1.13 4.14
C ASP A 192 -1.45 -0.90 4.13
N ASN A 193 -2.14 -1.66 3.29
CA ASN A 193 -3.57 -1.54 2.99
C ASN A 193 -3.99 -0.09 2.65
N GLY A 194 -3.12 0.63 1.96
CA GLY A 194 -3.32 2.02 1.56
C GLY A 194 -2.95 3.07 2.63
N VAL A 195 -2.53 2.67 3.82
CA VAL A 195 -2.02 3.57 4.86
C VAL A 195 -0.53 3.80 4.64
N GLN A 196 -0.10 5.06 4.57
CA GLN A 196 1.29 5.43 4.38
C GLN A 196 2.05 5.48 5.71
N TYR A 197 3.26 4.92 5.68
CA TYR A 197 4.29 5.02 6.70
C TYR A 197 5.57 5.51 6.04
N ILE A 198 6.29 6.39 6.73
CA ILE A 198 7.58 6.91 6.26
C ILE A 198 8.63 6.50 7.28
N HIS A 199 9.61 5.73 6.83
CA HIS A 199 10.74 5.33 7.65
C HIS A 199 11.98 6.14 7.25
N GLU A 200 12.51 6.90 8.20
CA GLU A 200 13.71 7.71 8.01
C GLU A 200 14.95 6.80 8.11
N ASN A 201 15.63 6.53 6.99
CA ASN A 201 16.89 5.77 7.01
C ASN A 201 18.06 6.66 7.44
N SER A 202 18.16 7.84 6.82
CA SER A 202 19.23 8.80 7.10
C SER A 202 18.78 10.22 6.78
N ILE A 203 18.99 11.13 7.72
CA ILE A 203 18.76 12.56 7.56
C ILE A 203 20.05 13.29 7.87
N LYS A 204 20.61 13.97 6.87
CA LYS A 204 21.90 14.68 6.97
C LYS A 204 21.71 16.15 6.64
N HIS A 205 21.91 17.00 7.64
CA HIS A 205 21.97 18.45 7.45
C HIS A 205 23.29 18.81 6.76
N LEU A 206 23.23 19.37 5.56
CA LEU A 206 24.40 19.71 4.74
C LEU A 206 24.85 21.14 5.04
N ASP A 207 24.13 22.12 4.49
CA ASP A 207 24.54 23.53 4.52
C ASP A 207 23.46 24.39 5.17
N ALA A 208 23.87 25.21 6.13
CA ALA A 208 23.00 26.22 6.73
C ALA A 208 22.64 27.30 5.69
N GLN A 209 21.37 27.67 5.63
CA GLN A 209 20.87 28.68 4.70
C GLN A 209 21.13 30.09 5.26
N GLU A 210 22.32 30.62 5.01
CA GLU A 210 22.79 31.86 5.65
C GLU A 210 22.59 33.13 4.80
N TRP A 211 21.35 33.50 4.53
CA TRP A 211 21.01 34.74 3.82
C TRP A 211 19.92 35.51 4.59
N ASN A 212 19.90 36.84 4.46
CA ASN A 212 18.97 37.69 5.20
C ASN A 212 17.59 37.76 4.51
N PHE A 213 16.57 38.19 5.26
CA PHE A 213 15.18 38.29 4.81
C PHE A 213 15.03 39.01 3.47
N GLU A 214 15.72 40.15 3.28
CA GLU A 214 15.68 40.90 2.04
C GLU A 214 16.22 40.09 0.86
N ARG A 215 17.31 39.34 1.03
CA ARG A 215 17.85 38.48 -0.03
C ARG A 215 16.89 37.36 -0.41
N GLY A 216 16.25 36.73 0.58
CA GLY A 216 15.22 35.72 0.33
C GLY A 216 14.03 36.31 -0.43
N ARG A 217 13.58 37.50 -0.02
CA ARG A 217 12.43 38.19 -0.61
C ARG A 217 12.65 38.59 -2.07
N LEU A 218 13.89 38.96 -2.40
CA LEU A 218 14.34 39.36 -3.74
C LEU A 218 14.85 38.18 -4.59
N SER A 219 14.86 36.96 -4.03
CA SER A 219 15.40 35.79 -4.74
C SER A 219 14.55 35.42 -5.95
N VAL A 220 15.22 35.00 -7.03
CA VAL A 220 14.58 34.65 -8.31
C VAL A 220 15.05 33.28 -8.78
N VAL A 221 14.23 32.64 -9.61
CA VAL A 221 14.59 31.42 -10.35
C VAL A 221 15.05 31.85 -11.74
N LEU A 222 16.14 31.26 -12.21
CA LEU A 222 16.66 31.47 -13.57
C LEU A 222 15.73 30.80 -14.60
N ASP A 223 15.80 31.21 -15.87
CA ASP A 223 14.98 30.67 -16.96
C ASP A 223 15.11 29.14 -17.15
N ASN A 224 16.24 28.57 -16.72
CA ASN A 224 16.49 27.12 -16.73
C ASN A 224 15.88 26.37 -15.53
N GLY A 225 15.10 27.06 -14.70
CA GLY A 225 14.50 26.49 -13.49
C GLY A 225 15.48 26.26 -12.35
N ALA A 226 16.71 26.79 -12.40
CA ALA A 226 17.66 26.72 -11.29
C ALA A 226 17.55 27.94 -10.37
N CYS A 227 17.82 27.75 -9.08
CA CYS A 227 17.88 28.85 -8.12
C CYS A 227 19.05 29.79 -8.46
N ALA A 228 18.82 31.11 -8.43
CA ALA A 228 19.84 32.07 -8.78
C ALA A 228 20.91 32.20 -7.67
N PRO A 229 22.21 32.30 -8.01
CA PRO A 229 23.22 32.71 -7.06
C PRO A 229 23.08 34.21 -6.76
N ASP A 230 23.18 34.61 -5.49
CA ASP A 230 23.20 36.03 -5.11
C ASP A 230 24.65 36.56 -5.08
N PRO A 231 25.03 37.49 -5.98
CA PRO A 231 26.38 38.05 -6.05
C PRO A 231 26.84 38.73 -4.76
N ALA A 232 25.90 39.21 -3.95
CA ALA A 232 26.21 39.91 -2.71
C ALA A 232 26.09 39.03 -1.46
N ALA A 233 25.78 37.73 -1.62
CA ALA A 233 25.83 36.71 -0.58
C ALA A 233 26.94 35.67 -0.87
N ASN A 234 28.11 36.13 -1.33
CA ASN A 234 29.23 35.26 -1.73
C ASN A 234 28.86 34.21 -2.78
N ASN A 235 27.96 34.54 -3.71
CA ASN A 235 27.40 33.64 -4.72
C ASN A 235 26.66 32.41 -4.11
N ALA A 236 26.15 32.51 -2.88
CA ALA A 236 25.28 31.50 -2.33
C ALA A 236 24.02 31.34 -3.20
N THR A 237 23.66 30.09 -3.49
CA THR A 237 22.44 29.75 -4.21
C THR A 237 21.24 29.93 -3.29
N ILE A 238 20.34 30.86 -3.62
CA ILE A 238 19.14 31.13 -2.82
C ILE A 238 17.92 30.63 -3.59
N CYS A 239 17.27 29.60 -3.07
CA CYS A 239 16.02 29.11 -3.61
C CYS A 239 14.83 29.85 -2.97
N PRO A 240 13.94 30.48 -3.75
CA PRO A 240 12.76 31.15 -3.22
C PRO A 240 11.86 30.26 -2.36
N THR A 241 11.78 28.97 -2.67
CA THR A 241 11.01 27.98 -1.90
C THR A 241 11.58 27.75 -0.50
N TYR A 242 12.89 27.84 -0.31
CA TYR A 242 13.52 27.78 1.02
C TYR A 242 13.19 29.03 1.83
N HIS A 243 13.10 30.19 1.17
CA HIS A 243 12.60 31.40 1.81
C HIS A 243 11.13 31.27 2.22
N MET A 244 10.29 30.68 1.38
CA MET A 244 8.90 30.40 1.73
C MET A 244 8.76 29.39 2.85
N PHE A 245 9.57 28.34 2.86
CA PHE A 245 9.63 27.41 3.99
C PHE A 245 9.99 28.14 5.29
N HIS A 246 11.00 29.01 5.26
CA HIS A 246 11.32 29.84 6.43
C HIS A 246 10.13 30.71 6.84
N TYR A 247 9.54 31.42 5.88
CA TYR A 247 8.44 32.36 6.10
C TYR A 247 7.22 31.71 6.75
N VAL A 248 6.83 30.51 6.31
CA VAL A 248 5.72 29.74 6.94
C VAL A 248 6.02 29.49 8.42
N PHE A 249 7.22 29.02 8.73
CA PHE A 249 7.61 28.72 10.12
C PHE A 249 7.77 29.98 10.97
N THR A 250 8.21 31.09 10.38
CA THR A 250 8.27 32.36 11.11
C THR A 250 6.88 32.84 11.52
N HIS A 251 5.89 32.77 10.61
CA HIS A 251 4.51 33.16 10.95
C HIS A 251 3.83 32.22 11.94
N PHE A 252 4.29 30.96 12.00
CA PHE A 252 3.78 29.97 12.93
C PHE A 252 4.37 30.11 14.33
N LEU A 253 5.69 30.35 14.45
CA LEU A 253 6.41 30.33 15.72
C LEU A 253 6.54 31.71 16.38
N ILE A 254 6.59 32.80 15.61
CA ILE A 254 6.84 34.14 16.16
C ILE A 254 5.66 34.59 17.02
N GLY A 255 6.00 35.27 18.11
CA GLY A 255 5.05 35.87 19.03
C GLY A 255 5.44 35.64 20.47
N GLN A 256 4.63 36.15 21.39
CA GLN A 256 4.84 35.96 22.82
C GLN A 256 3.56 35.55 23.54
N PHE A 257 3.68 34.58 24.43
CA PHE A 257 2.63 34.20 25.37
C PHE A 257 2.91 34.83 26.73
N ARG A 258 1.91 35.52 27.28
CA ARG A 258 1.98 36.15 28.60
C ARG A 258 0.64 36.05 29.31
N ILE A 259 0.66 36.33 30.60
CA ILE A 259 -0.56 36.42 31.42
C ILE A 259 -0.95 37.90 31.49
N ASN A 260 -2.20 38.22 31.18
CA ASN A 260 -2.72 39.59 31.32
C ASN A 260 -3.01 39.92 32.80
N ALA A 261 -3.36 41.18 33.09
CA ALA A 261 -3.70 41.58 34.46
C ALA A 261 -4.93 40.85 35.04
N GLY A 262 -5.77 40.26 34.18
CA GLY A 262 -6.94 39.43 34.55
C GLY A 262 -6.61 37.97 34.84
N GLY A 263 -5.36 37.55 34.71
CA GLY A 263 -4.95 36.16 34.93
C GLY A 263 -5.14 35.23 33.72
N GLU A 264 -5.50 35.78 32.55
CA GLU A 264 -5.75 35.01 31.33
C GLU A 264 -4.49 34.90 30.48
N LEU A 265 -4.37 33.76 29.79
CA LEU A 265 -3.28 33.53 28.84
C LEU A 265 -3.59 34.23 27.51
N VAL A 266 -2.74 35.18 27.14
CA VAL A 266 -2.87 35.96 25.90
C VAL A 266 -1.67 35.76 24.99
N PHE A 267 -1.92 35.88 23.68
CA PHE A 267 -0.90 35.84 22.64
C PHE A 267 -0.74 37.22 22.00
N GLN A 268 0.50 37.55 21.64
CA GLN A 268 0.82 38.76 20.90
C GLN A 268 1.73 38.41 19.72
N SER A 269 1.24 38.66 18.50
CA SER A 269 1.84 38.18 17.24
C SER A 269 3.23 38.74 16.94
N ASP A 270 3.53 39.98 17.37
CA ASP A 270 4.73 40.69 16.88
C ASP A 270 5.80 40.93 17.97
N GLY A 271 5.65 40.34 19.16
CA GLY A 271 6.65 40.40 20.26
C GLY A 271 6.89 41.80 20.88
N LEU A 272 6.53 42.90 20.21
CA LEU A 272 6.78 44.28 20.65
C LEU A 272 5.58 45.23 20.50
N GLY A 273 4.52 44.89 19.77
CA GLY A 273 3.38 45.79 19.57
C GLY A 273 2.16 45.26 18.80
N GLY A 274 2.12 43.97 18.47
CA GLY A 274 1.01 43.37 17.73
C GLY A 274 -0.31 43.32 18.53
N ASN A 275 -1.40 43.02 17.83
CA ASN A 275 -2.71 42.83 18.44
C ASN A 275 -2.63 41.75 19.53
N ILE A 276 -3.26 42.02 20.67
CA ILE A 276 -3.39 41.05 21.76
C ILE A 276 -4.64 40.24 21.46
N ALA A 277 -4.47 38.93 21.39
CA ALA A 277 -5.54 37.97 21.16
C ALA A 277 -5.54 36.90 22.26
N GLU A 278 -6.59 36.11 22.31
CA GLU A 278 -6.62 34.92 23.15
C GLU A 278 -5.55 33.93 22.68
N ALA A 279 -4.87 33.27 23.61
CA ALA A 279 -3.81 32.33 23.25
C ALA A 279 -4.30 31.15 22.38
N ALA A 280 -5.58 30.79 22.47
CA ALA A 280 -6.21 29.75 21.65
C ALA A 280 -6.24 30.09 20.14
N GLU A 281 -6.18 31.37 19.77
CA GLU A 281 -6.17 31.81 18.38
C GLU A 281 -4.79 31.68 17.73
N ALA A 282 -3.73 31.50 18.54
CA ALA A 282 -2.37 31.38 18.03
C ALA A 282 -2.14 30.02 17.34
N PRO A 283 -1.57 29.97 16.13
CA PRO A 283 -1.28 28.71 15.41
C PRO A 283 -0.45 27.72 16.24
N LEU A 284 0.56 28.21 16.96
CA LEU A 284 1.39 27.38 17.85
C LEU A 284 0.55 26.66 18.91
N PHE A 285 -0.48 27.32 19.45
CA PHE A 285 -1.32 26.79 20.52
C PHE A 285 -2.31 25.73 20.04
N GLN A 286 -2.63 25.73 18.74
CA GLN A 286 -3.43 24.71 18.08
C GLN A 286 -2.61 23.46 17.71
N SER A 287 -1.29 23.54 17.79
CA SER A 287 -0.37 22.44 17.48
C SER A 287 0.03 21.63 18.71
N GLY A 288 0.68 20.48 18.48
CA GLY A 288 1.27 19.67 19.55
C GLY A 288 2.42 20.34 20.33
N LEU A 289 2.98 21.46 19.85
CA LEU A 289 4.10 22.14 20.50
C LEU A 289 3.71 22.75 21.84
N ARG A 290 2.43 23.12 22.02
CA ARG A 290 1.88 23.58 23.30
C ARG A 290 2.12 22.59 24.45
N ASP A 291 2.12 21.29 24.13
CA ASP A 291 2.23 20.20 25.10
C ASP A 291 3.69 19.87 25.44
N CYS A 292 4.66 20.63 24.92
CA CYS A 292 6.07 20.48 25.29
C CYS A 292 6.36 21.07 26.67
N PRO A 293 7.17 20.39 27.51
CA PRO A 293 7.44 20.80 28.89
C PRO A 293 8.06 22.19 28.99
N GLU A 294 8.81 22.62 27.98
CA GLU A 294 9.37 23.97 27.91
C GLU A 294 8.31 25.08 27.89
N ILE A 295 7.06 24.77 27.50
CA ILE A 295 5.93 25.72 27.47
C ILE A 295 4.99 25.51 28.67
N TRP A 296 4.46 24.30 28.86
CA TRP A 296 3.40 24.08 29.85
C TRP A 296 3.93 23.89 31.28
N ASN A 297 5.15 23.40 31.46
CA ASN A 297 5.69 23.04 32.77
C ASN A 297 6.29 24.27 33.48
N GLN A 298 5.44 25.28 33.67
CA GLN A 298 5.77 26.51 34.36
C GLN A 298 4.59 26.98 35.22
N THR A 299 4.89 27.53 36.39
CA THR A 299 3.89 27.99 37.37
C THR A 299 2.91 29.03 36.80
N GLY A 300 3.41 29.99 36.01
CA GLY A 300 2.58 31.00 35.35
C GLY A 300 1.57 30.38 34.38
N TYR A 301 2.05 29.50 33.50
CA TYR A 301 1.19 28.78 32.57
C TYR A 301 0.13 27.96 33.29
N GLN A 302 0.52 27.18 34.30
CA GLN A 302 -0.39 26.34 35.09
C GLN A 302 -1.45 27.17 35.81
N SER A 303 -1.10 28.35 36.32
CA SER A 303 -2.04 29.23 37.01
C SER A 303 -3.09 29.82 36.06
N ALA A 304 -2.67 30.23 34.85
CA ALA A 304 -3.57 30.80 33.85
C ALA A 304 -4.42 29.74 33.11
N SER A 305 -3.97 28.49 33.07
CA SER A 305 -4.62 27.39 32.33
C SER A 305 -5.50 26.49 33.21
N GLY A 306 -5.71 26.81 34.49
CA GLY A 306 -6.54 26.00 35.39
C GLY A 306 -5.86 24.73 35.92
N GLY A 307 -4.52 24.67 35.85
CA GLY A 307 -3.68 23.61 36.42
C GLY A 307 -3.15 22.59 35.41
N PRO A 308 -2.24 21.69 35.83
CA PRO A 308 -1.55 20.74 34.94
C PRO A 308 -2.49 19.82 34.15
N LEU A 309 -3.64 19.46 34.73
CA LEU A 309 -4.56 18.45 34.20
C LEU A 309 -5.52 18.98 33.12
N ALA A 310 -5.68 20.29 32.98
CA ALA A 310 -6.66 20.87 32.07
C ALA A 310 -6.29 20.66 30.58
N PHE A 311 -5.02 20.38 30.28
CA PHE A 311 -4.50 20.33 28.91
C PHE A 311 -3.42 19.28 28.66
N GLN A 312 -3.12 18.39 29.62
CA GLN A 312 -2.18 17.30 29.40
C GLN A 312 -2.79 16.22 28.50
N THR A 313 -2.82 16.45 27.19
CA THR A 313 -2.69 15.35 26.23
C THR A 313 -1.23 14.90 26.24
N PHE A 314 -0.88 14.11 27.26
CA PHE A 314 0.42 13.45 27.33
C PHE A 314 0.68 12.80 25.96
N ASN A 315 1.86 13.04 25.39
CA ASN A 315 2.37 12.42 24.16
C ASN A 315 2.16 13.16 22.81
N ARG A 316 1.76 14.43 22.78
CA ARG A 316 1.80 15.24 21.52
C ARG A 316 3.14 15.94 21.26
N CYS A 317 3.96 16.20 22.26
CA CYS A 317 5.31 16.74 22.04
C CYS A 317 6.24 15.62 21.51
N THR A 318 6.47 15.61 20.21
CA THR A 318 7.34 14.61 19.57
C THR A 318 8.79 14.78 20.02
N GLY A 319 9.43 13.70 20.48
CA GLY A 319 10.79 13.74 21.00
C GLY A 319 10.95 14.39 22.38
N GLY A 320 9.85 14.72 23.07
CA GLY A 320 9.85 15.15 24.47
C GLY A 320 10.41 16.55 24.76
N THR A 321 10.92 17.25 23.75
CA THR A 321 11.44 18.62 23.85
C THR A 321 10.88 19.49 22.74
N LEU A 322 10.68 20.78 23.02
CA LEU A 322 10.21 21.75 22.04
C LEU A 322 11.12 21.81 20.79
N ALA A 323 12.43 21.71 20.97
CA ALA A 323 13.39 21.68 19.86
C ALA A 323 13.13 20.49 18.92
N SER A 324 13.03 19.26 19.47
CA SER A 324 12.77 18.06 18.68
C SER A 324 11.40 18.10 18.00
N ALA A 325 10.39 18.67 18.68
CA ALA A 325 9.06 18.83 18.11
C ALA A 325 9.04 19.78 16.90
N ILE A 326 9.78 20.90 16.95
CA ILE A 326 9.91 21.83 15.82
C ILE A 326 10.64 21.15 14.64
N GLU A 327 11.72 20.42 14.91
CA GLU A 327 12.43 19.66 13.87
C GLU A 327 11.52 18.62 13.22
N SER A 328 10.79 17.85 14.04
CA SER A 328 9.83 16.85 13.58
C SER A 328 8.70 17.46 12.75
N LEU A 329 8.18 18.62 13.16
CA LEU A 329 7.17 19.34 12.39
C LEU A 329 7.73 19.82 11.04
N SER A 330 8.98 20.28 11.02
CA SER A 330 9.66 20.66 9.77
C SER A 330 9.81 19.50 8.79
N ARG A 331 10.13 18.30 9.30
CA ARG A 331 10.19 17.07 8.48
C ARG A 331 8.81 16.64 8.01
N ASN A 332 7.83 16.62 8.91
CA ASN A 332 6.45 16.27 8.58
C ASN A 332 5.87 17.18 7.51
N PHE A 333 6.12 18.49 7.60
CA PHE A 333 5.69 19.42 6.56
C PHE A 333 6.40 19.14 5.24
N THR A 334 7.70 18.89 5.26
CA THR A 334 8.44 18.44 4.07
C THR A 334 7.83 17.17 3.47
N TYR A 335 7.44 16.17 4.25
CA TYR A 335 6.73 15.00 3.74
C TYR A 335 5.37 15.33 3.12
N SER A 336 4.58 16.19 3.80
CA SER A 336 3.29 16.66 3.30
C SER A 336 3.39 17.38 1.95
N LEU A 337 4.51 18.03 1.63
CA LEU A 337 4.67 18.73 0.36
C LEU A 337 4.57 17.81 -0.87
N LEU A 338 4.77 16.49 -0.75
CA LEU A 338 4.53 15.56 -1.86
C LEU A 338 3.05 15.51 -2.29
N THR A 339 2.13 15.88 -1.41
CA THR A 339 0.70 15.94 -1.73
C THR A 339 0.31 17.25 -2.43
N TYR A 340 1.24 18.17 -2.60
CA TYR A 340 1.00 19.46 -3.24
C TYR A 340 0.74 19.28 -4.75
N SER A 341 -0.37 19.85 -5.24
CA SER A 341 -0.86 19.60 -6.60
C SER A 341 0.15 19.96 -7.69
N ASN A 342 0.85 21.10 -7.55
CA ASN A 342 1.81 21.54 -8.59
C ASN A 342 3.07 20.67 -8.62
N TRP A 343 3.29 19.85 -7.60
CA TRP A 343 4.38 18.88 -7.55
C TRP A 343 4.04 17.51 -8.12
N GLN A 344 2.75 17.21 -8.34
CA GLN A 344 2.32 15.95 -8.96
C GLN A 344 2.86 15.77 -10.39
N ASN A 345 3.19 16.88 -11.07
CA ASN A 345 3.77 16.84 -12.41
C ASN A 345 5.25 16.43 -12.41
N PHE A 346 5.96 16.61 -11.28
CA PHE A 346 7.35 16.21 -11.15
C PHE A 346 7.41 14.78 -10.64
N THR A 347 7.90 13.88 -11.48
CA THR A 347 8.00 12.47 -11.15
C THR A 347 9.41 11.94 -11.36
N THR A 348 9.77 10.92 -10.60
CA THR A 348 11.02 10.18 -10.72
C THR A 348 10.72 8.69 -10.81
N GLU A 349 11.46 7.97 -11.65
CA GLU A 349 11.30 6.53 -11.81
C GLU A 349 12.06 5.81 -10.70
N VAL A 350 11.35 4.98 -9.93
CA VAL A 350 11.89 4.25 -8.79
C VAL A 350 11.37 2.80 -8.82
N PRO A 351 12.22 1.80 -8.48
CA PRO A 351 11.78 0.43 -8.30
C PRO A 351 10.86 0.32 -7.08
N ILE A 352 9.58 0.03 -7.30
CA ILE A 352 8.61 -0.19 -6.24
C ILE A 352 8.44 -1.69 -6.00
N THR A 353 8.60 -2.12 -4.75
CA THR A 353 8.28 -3.49 -4.34
C THR A 353 6.81 -3.55 -3.95
N VAL A 354 6.02 -4.30 -4.71
CA VAL A 354 4.57 -4.38 -4.55
C VAL A 354 4.19 -5.78 -4.06
N SER A 355 3.30 -5.85 -3.06
CA SER A 355 2.78 -7.12 -2.55
C SER A 355 1.32 -7.30 -2.96
N MET A 356 1.09 -8.11 -3.99
CA MET A 356 -0.26 -8.40 -4.48
C MET A 356 -0.68 -9.84 -4.17
N PRO A 357 -1.96 -10.07 -3.83
CA PRO A 357 -2.49 -11.41 -3.74
C PRO A 357 -2.54 -12.03 -5.14
N LYS A 358 -1.85 -13.15 -5.34
CA LYS A 358 -1.87 -13.92 -6.57
C LYS A 358 -2.49 -15.28 -6.30
N ASN A 359 -3.39 -15.70 -7.18
CA ASN A 359 -4.06 -16.99 -7.07
C ASN A 359 -3.14 -18.08 -7.59
N PHE A 360 -2.71 -18.98 -6.71
CA PHE A 360 -1.97 -20.18 -7.08
C PHE A 360 -2.93 -21.37 -7.15
N PHE A 361 -2.89 -22.05 -8.29
CA PHE A 361 -3.66 -23.27 -8.52
C PHE A 361 -2.84 -24.46 -8.03
N SER A 362 -3.24 -25.05 -6.91
CA SER A 362 -2.59 -26.21 -6.31
C SER A 362 -3.45 -27.46 -6.49
N TYR A 363 -2.84 -28.52 -7.04
CA TYR A 363 -3.48 -29.82 -7.22
C TYR A 363 -3.07 -30.78 -6.10
N ASN A 364 -4.04 -31.48 -5.52
CA ASN A 364 -3.75 -32.57 -4.60
C ASN A 364 -3.37 -33.84 -5.38
N SER A 365 -2.06 -34.10 -5.51
CA SER A 365 -1.52 -35.22 -6.29
C SER A 365 -2.02 -36.59 -5.82
N ARG A 366 -2.26 -36.77 -4.51
CA ARG A 366 -2.73 -38.05 -3.95
C ARG A 366 -4.16 -38.35 -4.36
N ILE A 367 -5.05 -37.37 -4.24
CA ILE A 367 -6.46 -37.54 -4.62
C ILE A 367 -6.57 -37.72 -6.13
N LEU A 368 -5.81 -36.94 -6.91
CA LEU A 368 -5.72 -37.08 -8.35
C LEU A 368 -5.28 -38.51 -8.74
N LEU A 369 -4.14 -38.98 -8.23
CA LEU A 369 -3.66 -40.32 -8.55
C LEU A 369 -4.64 -41.41 -8.10
N ALA A 370 -5.27 -41.26 -6.93
CA ALA A 370 -6.25 -42.24 -6.45
C ALA A 370 -7.46 -42.34 -7.38
N THR A 371 -8.08 -41.21 -7.78
CA THR A 371 -9.25 -41.23 -8.66
C THR A 371 -8.92 -41.79 -10.05
N TYR A 372 -7.82 -41.33 -10.67
CA TYR A 372 -7.38 -41.86 -11.96
C TYR A 372 -7.03 -43.36 -11.89
N SER A 373 -6.34 -43.81 -10.83
CA SER A 373 -6.00 -45.23 -10.66
C SER A 373 -7.26 -46.08 -10.51
N THR A 374 -8.24 -45.65 -9.71
CA THR A 374 -9.51 -46.39 -9.56
C THR A 374 -10.28 -46.48 -10.88
N ALA A 375 -10.34 -45.39 -11.66
CA ALA A 375 -10.99 -45.40 -12.96
C ALA A 375 -10.31 -46.38 -13.93
N ILE A 376 -8.97 -46.39 -13.99
CA ILE A 376 -8.20 -47.32 -14.82
C ILE A 376 -8.44 -48.77 -14.40
N VAL A 377 -8.47 -49.07 -13.10
CA VAL A 377 -8.73 -50.43 -12.62
C VAL A 377 -10.14 -50.90 -13.00
N VAL A 378 -11.16 -50.05 -12.83
CA VAL A 378 -12.54 -50.40 -13.18
C VAL A 378 -12.70 -50.58 -14.69
N THR A 379 -12.09 -49.73 -15.52
CA THR A 379 -12.15 -49.92 -16.98
C THR A 379 -11.42 -51.17 -17.44
N LEU A 380 -10.27 -51.50 -16.83
CA LEU A 380 -9.57 -52.77 -17.08
C LEU A 380 -10.44 -53.98 -16.74
N LEU A 381 -11.11 -53.98 -15.59
CA LEU A 381 -12.03 -55.07 -15.23
C LEU A 381 -13.18 -55.21 -16.24
N CYS A 382 -13.78 -54.11 -16.67
CA CYS A 382 -14.81 -54.14 -17.72
C CYS A 382 -14.29 -54.70 -19.05
N ILE A 383 -13.06 -54.34 -19.44
CA ILE A 383 -12.41 -54.87 -20.65
C ILE A 383 -12.14 -56.37 -20.49
N CYS A 384 -11.65 -56.82 -19.33
CA CYS A 384 -11.43 -58.24 -19.05
C CYS A 384 -12.72 -59.05 -19.12
N VAL A 385 -13.82 -58.56 -18.54
CA VAL A 385 -15.14 -59.20 -18.64
C VAL A 385 -15.62 -59.23 -20.10
N GLY A 386 -15.47 -58.13 -20.83
CA GLY A 386 -15.81 -58.07 -22.25
C GLY A 386 -14.98 -59.05 -23.09
N PHE A 387 -13.68 -59.14 -22.83
CA PHE A 387 -12.77 -60.07 -23.50
C PHE A 387 -13.07 -61.53 -23.16
N TYR A 388 -13.34 -61.83 -21.89
CA TYR A 388 -13.77 -63.17 -21.47
C TYR A 388 -15.08 -63.57 -22.15
N ALA A 389 -16.05 -62.67 -22.24
CA ALA A 389 -17.30 -62.92 -22.95
C ALA A 389 -17.09 -63.12 -24.47
N LEU A 390 -16.11 -62.44 -25.07
CA LEU A 390 -15.75 -62.67 -26.48
C LEU A 390 -15.13 -64.06 -26.68
N LEU A 391 -14.26 -64.50 -25.75
CA LEU A 391 -13.64 -65.82 -25.82
C LEU A 391 -14.65 -66.95 -25.59
N SER A 392 -15.55 -66.80 -24.61
CA SER A 392 -16.54 -67.83 -24.31
C SER A 392 -17.61 -67.96 -25.40
N ASN A 393 -18.00 -66.84 -26.03
CA ASN A 393 -19.03 -66.85 -27.05
C ASN A 393 -18.47 -67.14 -28.46
N GLY A 394 -17.18 -66.87 -28.72
CA GLY A 394 -16.52 -67.18 -30.00
C GLY A 394 -16.96 -66.34 -31.20
N TYR A 395 -17.97 -65.47 -31.05
CA TYR A 395 -18.44 -64.53 -32.07
C TYR A 395 -19.02 -63.25 -31.46
N THR A 396 -19.02 -62.16 -32.22
CA THR A 396 -19.65 -60.89 -31.85
C THR A 396 -21.08 -60.82 -32.38
N SER A 397 -22.09 -60.96 -31.53
CA SER A 397 -23.49 -60.79 -31.94
C SER A 397 -23.83 -59.30 -32.05
N SER A 398 -24.36 -58.88 -33.20
CA SER A 398 -24.92 -57.54 -33.37
C SER A 398 -26.34 -57.48 -32.78
N THR A 399 -26.72 -56.35 -32.19
CA THR A 399 -28.10 -56.07 -31.75
C THR A 399 -28.98 -55.54 -32.89
N ALA A 400 -28.50 -55.59 -34.14
CA ALA A 400 -29.29 -55.17 -35.29
C ALA A 400 -30.57 -56.02 -35.42
N PHE A 401 -31.67 -55.37 -35.82
CA PHE A 401 -32.96 -56.05 -36.02
C PHE A 401 -32.85 -57.25 -36.97
N SER A 402 -32.01 -57.16 -38.00
CA SER A 402 -31.72 -58.25 -38.92
C SER A 402 -31.08 -59.47 -38.24
N SER A 403 -30.15 -59.26 -37.29
CA SER A 403 -29.53 -60.35 -36.52
C SER A 403 -30.53 -61.03 -35.59
N ILE A 404 -31.45 -60.26 -34.99
CA ILE A 404 -32.54 -60.80 -34.17
C ILE A 404 -33.48 -61.62 -35.08
N LEU A 405 -33.93 -61.06 -36.20
CA LEU A 405 -34.86 -61.71 -37.12
C LEU A 405 -34.30 -63.02 -37.71
N LEU A 406 -32.99 -63.05 -38.02
CA LEU A 406 -32.33 -64.25 -38.53
C LEU A 406 -32.15 -65.35 -37.48
N THR A 407 -32.02 -65.00 -36.20
CA THR A 407 -31.84 -65.97 -35.11
C THR A 407 -33.15 -66.49 -34.54
N THR A 408 -34.27 -65.78 -34.74
CA THR A 408 -35.60 -66.15 -34.23
C THR A 408 -36.48 -66.90 -35.24
N ARG A 409 -36.09 -66.98 -36.52
CA ARG A 409 -36.88 -67.67 -37.56
C ARG A 409 -36.54 -69.16 -37.59
N ASN A 410 -37.37 -69.99 -36.96
CA ASN A 410 -37.18 -71.44 -36.89
C ASN A 410 -38.52 -72.17 -37.14
N PRO A 411 -38.57 -73.18 -38.03
CA PRO A 411 -39.78 -73.99 -38.26
C PRO A 411 -40.37 -74.63 -37.00
N ASP A 412 -39.57 -74.96 -35.99
CA ASP A 412 -40.06 -75.49 -34.72
C ASP A 412 -40.83 -74.44 -33.90
N LEU A 413 -40.38 -73.18 -33.95
CA LEU A 413 -41.07 -72.04 -33.34
C LEU A 413 -42.32 -71.66 -34.14
N ASP A 414 -42.24 -71.70 -35.47
CA ASP A 414 -43.38 -71.47 -36.36
C ASP A 414 -44.50 -72.51 -36.15
N ARG A 415 -44.12 -73.77 -35.85
CA ARG A 415 -45.08 -74.82 -35.45
C ARG A 415 -45.71 -74.55 -34.09
N LEU A 416 -44.92 -74.05 -33.13
CA LEU A 416 -45.41 -73.67 -31.81
C LEU A 416 -46.36 -72.47 -31.86
N SER A 417 -46.16 -71.55 -32.82
CA SER A 417 -46.98 -70.36 -33.02
C SER A 417 -48.17 -70.56 -33.95
N LYS A 418 -48.29 -71.72 -34.62
CA LYS A 418 -49.24 -71.98 -35.73
C LYS A 418 -50.69 -71.60 -35.41
N ASP A 419 -51.12 -71.78 -34.17
CA ASP A 419 -52.48 -71.46 -33.71
C ASP A 419 -52.59 -70.12 -32.94
N ASN A 420 -51.47 -69.39 -32.80
CA ASN A 420 -51.36 -68.15 -32.00
C ASN A 420 -50.63 -67.02 -32.77
N ASN A 421 -50.98 -66.85 -34.05
CA ASN A 421 -50.33 -65.88 -34.96
C ASN A 421 -50.70 -64.39 -34.72
N LEU A 422 -51.64 -64.11 -33.80
CA LEU A 422 -52.18 -62.77 -33.56
C LEU A 422 -51.46 -62.00 -32.44
N GLY A 423 -50.47 -62.61 -31.77
CA GLY A 423 -49.70 -61.96 -30.72
C GLY A 423 -50.53 -61.53 -29.49
N ALA A 424 -51.66 -62.21 -29.23
CA ALA A 424 -52.55 -61.86 -28.12
C ALA A 424 -51.89 -62.07 -26.76
N VAL A 425 -52.08 -61.11 -25.85
CA VAL A 425 -51.59 -61.15 -24.47
C VAL A 425 -52.80 -61.29 -23.53
N PRO A 426 -52.80 -62.22 -22.56
CA PRO A 426 -51.69 -63.10 -22.18
C PRO A 426 -51.53 -64.32 -23.11
N LEU A 427 -50.27 -64.72 -23.33
CA LEU A 427 -49.94 -65.93 -24.08
C LEU A 427 -50.46 -67.19 -23.37
N PRO A 428 -50.91 -68.22 -24.13
CA PRO A 428 -51.32 -69.50 -23.57
C PRO A 428 -50.22 -70.12 -22.69
N ARG A 429 -50.60 -70.74 -21.56
CA ARG A 429 -49.65 -71.33 -20.58
C ARG A 429 -48.66 -72.30 -21.23
N GLN A 430 -49.11 -73.05 -22.24
CA GLN A 430 -48.27 -73.99 -22.99
C GLN A 430 -47.08 -73.31 -23.70
N ILE A 431 -47.27 -72.14 -24.30
CA ILE A 431 -46.18 -71.39 -24.95
C ILE A 431 -45.27 -70.75 -23.90
N ARG A 432 -45.87 -70.16 -22.85
CA ARG A 432 -45.13 -69.48 -21.78
C ARG A 432 -44.19 -70.40 -21.01
N ASP A 433 -44.62 -71.64 -20.77
CA ASP A 433 -43.87 -72.58 -19.95
C ASP A 433 -42.88 -73.43 -20.80
N THR A 434 -42.87 -73.24 -22.13
CA THR A 434 -41.94 -73.91 -23.05
C THR A 434 -40.55 -73.27 -22.97
N LYS A 435 -39.54 -74.08 -22.65
CA LYS A 435 -38.14 -73.63 -22.59
C LYS A 435 -37.52 -73.61 -23.98
N LEU A 436 -36.99 -72.44 -24.36
CA LEU A 436 -36.23 -72.27 -25.59
C LEU A 436 -34.73 -72.24 -25.29
N ARG A 437 -33.93 -72.84 -26.17
CA ARG A 437 -32.48 -72.82 -26.11
C ARG A 437 -31.92 -72.22 -27.39
N PHE A 438 -30.85 -71.43 -27.27
CA PHE A 438 -30.10 -70.93 -28.41
C PHE A 438 -28.94 -71.88 -28.74
N GLY A 439 -28.79 -72.25 -30.01
CA GLY A 439 -27.73 -73.18 -30.42
C GLY A 439 -27.84 -73.56 -31.90
N ILE A 440 -27.21 -74.66 -32.29
CA ILE A 440 -27.23 -75.14 -33.67
C ILE A 440 -28.51 -75.96 -33.88
N LEU A 441 -29.34 -75.53 -34.82
CA LEU A 441 -30.56 -76.20 -35.24
C LEU A 441 -30.21 -77.33 -36.23
N ARG A 442 -30.65 -78.56 -35.94
CA ARG A 442 -30.58 -79.69 -36.89
C ARG A 442 -31.95 -79.87 -37.53
N ILE A 443 -32.15 -79.25 -38.69
CA ILE A 443 -33.36 -79.41 -39.49
C ILE A 443 -33.06 -80.44 -40.59
N GLU A 444 -33.88 -81.47 -40.70
CA GLU A 444 -33.73 -82.49 -41.74
C GLU A 444 -33.81 -81.83 -43.14
N GLY A 445 -32.71 -81.92 -43.92
CA GLY A 445 -32.63 -81.39 -45.28
C GLY A 445 -32.16 -79.94 -45.42
N SER A 446 -31.78 -79.24 -44.34
CA SER A 446 -31.21 -77.89 -44.40
C SER A 446 -29.82 -77.81 -43.78
N GLU A 447 -29.03 -76.82 -44.17
CA GLU A 447 -27.71 -76.58 -43.56
C GLU A 447 -27.84 -76.23 -42.07
N PRO A 448 -26.88 -76.63 -41.23
CA PRO A 448 -26.90 -76.33 -39.81
C PRO A 448 -26.85 -74.81 -39.59
N GLN A 449 -27.94 -74.25 -39.04
CA GLN A 449 -28.08 -72.82 -38.77
C GLN A 449 -28.14 -72.56 -37.26
N ALA A 450 -27.51 -71.48 -36.80
CA ALA A 450 -27.62 -71.03 -35.42
C ALA A 450 -28.95 -70.29 -35.21
N GLY A 451 -29.72 -70.68 -34.20
CA GLY A 451 -31.02 -70.08 -33.90
C GLY A 451 -31.63 -70.56 -32.61
N PHE A 452 -32.77 -69.98 -32.24
CA PHE A 452 -33.56 -70.42 -31.08
C PHE A 452 -34.44 -71.62 -31.47
N GLY A 453 -34.46 -72.66 -30.64
CA GLY A 453 -35.31 -73.84 -30.83
C GLY A 453 -35.77 -74.48 -29.53
N LEU A 454 -36.55 -75.55 -29.66
CA LEU A 454 -37.11 -76.30 -28.54
C LEU A 454 -36.04 -77.14 -27.84
N ASP A 455 -36.22 -77.37 -26.54
CA ASP A 455 -35.32 -78.21 -25.76
C ASP A 455 -35.34 -79.65 -26.31
N GLY A 456 -34.22 -80.08 -26.90
CA GLY A 456 -34.08 -81.37 -27.60
C GLY A 456 -33.78 -81.27 -29.10
N THR A 457 -34.15 -80.18 -29.79
CA THR A 457 -33.81 -79.96 -31.22
C THR A 457 -32.55 -79.10 -31.42
N VAL A 458 -32.00 -78.57 -30.33
CA VAL A 458 -30.87 -77.63 -30.33
C VAL A 458 -29.62 -78.25 -29.70
N ALA A 459 -28.52 -78.26 -30.44
CA ALA A 459 -27.21 -78.65 -29.92
C ALA A 459 -26.45 -77.45 -29.32
N PRO A 460 -25.64 -77.62 -28.25
CA PRO A 460 -24.79 -76.57 -27.69
C PRO A 460 -23.74 -76.10 -28.70
N LEU A 461 -23.38 -74.82 -28.62
CA LEU A 461 -22.47 -74.12 -29.54
C LEU A 461 -20.97 -74.47 -29.36
N ASP A 462 -20.62 -75.47 -28.55
CA ASP A 462 -19.26 -75.72 -28.05
C ASP A 462 -18.20 -76.06 -29.12
N ASN A 463 -18.59 -76.32 -30.38
CA ASN A 463 -17.66 -76.77 -31.43
C ASN A 463 -17.86 -76.08 -32.79
N MET A 464 -17.83 -74.76 -32.83
CA MET A 464 -17.91 -74.02 -34.11
C MET A 464 -16.62 -74.05 -34.95
N ALA A 465 -15.52 -74.59 -34.42
CA ALA A 465 -14.25 -74.71 -35.15
C ALA A 465 -14.37 -75.58 -36.43
N SER A 466 -15.25 -76.59 -36.45
CA SER A 466 -15.40 -77.49 -37.61
C SER A 466 -16.30 -76.93 -38.73
N VAL A 467 -17.17 -75.96 -38.42
CA VAL A 467 -18.10 -75.35 -39.40
C VAL A 467 -17.45 -74.18 -40.14
N ILE A 468 -16.65 -73.37 -39.44
CA ILE A 468 -15.96 -72.22 -40.04
C ILE A 468 -14.86 -72.67 -41.02
N PHE A 469 -14.15 -73.77 -40.74
CA PHE A 469 -13.11 -74.28 -41.63
C PHE A 469 -13.61 -74.88 -42.95
N ARG A 470 -14.89 -75.31 -43.05
CA ARG A 470 -15.44 -75.75 -44.34
C ARG A 470 -15.62 -74.61 -45.35
N ARG A 471 -15.82 -73.37 -44.90
CA ARG A 471 -16.05 -72.22 -45.80
C ARG A 471 -14.76 -71.63 -46.38
N LYS A 472 -13.61 -71.85 -45.74
CA LYS A 472 -12.30 -71.34 -46.21
C LYS A 472 -11.62 -72.21 -47.29
N GLY A 473 -12.19 -73.37 -47.65
CA GLY A 473 -11.64 -74.28 -48.65
C GLY A 473 -12.17 -74.11 -50.08
N THR A 474 -13.15 -73.22 -50.31
CA THR A 474 -13.84 -73.07 -51.61
C THR A 474 -13.83 -71.62 -52.13
N GLU A 475 -12.78 -70.87 -51.85
CA GLU A 475 -12.45 -69.62 -52.54
C GLU A 475 -10.96 -69.64 -52.87
N ASN A 476 -10.62 -70.35 -53.94
CA ASN A 476 -9.39 -70.20 -54.73
C ASN A 476 -9.62 -70.91 -56.08
N ALA A 477 -10.51 -70.35 -56.89
CA ALA A 477 -10.56 -70.58 -58.32
C ALA A 477 -11.30 -69.40 -58.99
N ALA A 478 -10.60 -68.76 -59.94
CA ALA A 478 -11.04 -67.76 -60.91
C ALA A 478 -11.02 -66.27 -60.50
N ILE A 479 -9.95 -65.63 -61.02
CA ILE A 479 -9.74 -64.22 -61.42
C ILE A 479 -9.51 -63.20 -60.31
#